data_AF-A0A8S0FRU9-F1
#
_entry.id   AF-A0A8S0FRU9-F1
#
_cell.length_a   1.000
_cell.length_b   1.000
_cell.length_c   1.000
_cell.angle_alpha   90.00
_cell.angle_beta   90.00
_cell.angle_gamma   90.00
#
_symmetry.space_group_name_H-M   'P 1'
#
loop_
_entity.id
_entity.type
_entity.pdbx_description
1 polymer ?
#
loop_
_entity_poly.entity_id
_entity_poly.type
_entity_poly.pdbx_seq_one_letter_code
_entity_poly.pdbx_strand_id
1 'polypeptide(L)'
;MFGNSWIDDNEEYFLYYEELDICLRAKAKNFKLGICSESLVYHKIGASTDGGKSMMADLCSIKNRLVITERFYPQYYWTVWLSLFVVAFNRARRGEFNKMKRCLNVMFNFKRNKGSKCH
;
A
#
# COMPACT_ATOMS: atom_id res chain seq x y z
N MET A 1 -30.12 13.72 9.24
CA MET A 1 -28.72 13.49 9.67
C MET A 1 -28.40 12.01 9.52
N PHE A 2 -28.07 11.52 8.33
CA PHE A 2 -27.35 10.27 8.12
C PHE A 2 -26.60 10.42 6.79
N GLY A 3 -25.43 11.03 6.85
CA GLY A 3 -24.56 11.23 5.69
C GLY A 3 -23.77 9.96 5.41
N ASN A 4 -23.97 9.39 4.23
CA ASN A 4 -23.25 8.24 3.68
C ASN A 4 -21.79 8.63 3.33
N SER A 5 -21.00 9.03 4.31
CA SER A 5 -19.59 9.46 4.16
C SER A 5 -18.60 8.34 4.54
N TRP A 6 -18.92 7.09 4.17
CA TRP A 6 -18.11 5.92 4.52
C TRP A 6 -17.31 5.38 3.34
N ILE A 7 -17.75 5.69 2.13
CA ILE A 7 -17.06 5.36 0.89
C ILE A 7 -16.53 6.69 0.38
N ASP A 8 -15.39 7.08 0.91
CA ASP A 8 -14.50 7.97 0.16
C ASP A 8 -13.91 7.05 -0.92
N ASP A 9 -14.45 7.14 -2.14
CA ASP A 9 -13.96 6.51 -3.38
C ASP A 9 -12.55 7.00 -3.71
N ASN A 10 -11.64 6.80 -2.77
CA ASN A 10 -10.24 7.10 -2.91
C ASN A 10 -9.65 5.96 -3.73
N GLU A 11 -9.85 6.01 -5.05
CA GLU A 11 -9.16 5.22 -6.09
C GLU A 11 -7.62 5.41 -6.06
N GLU A 12 -7.05 5.90 -4.96
CA GLU A 12 -5.62 6.07 -4.78
C GLU A 12 -4.88 4.72 -4.71
N TYR A 13 -5.58 3.65 -4.33
CA TYR A 13 -5.05 2.30 -4.17
C TYR A 13 -5.55 1.36 -5.28
N PHE A 14 -4.85 1.30 -6.41
CA PHE A 14 -5.25 0.41 -7.51
C PHE A 14 -4.99 -1.09 -7.23
N LEU A 15 -4.24 -1.47 -6.17
CA LEU A 15 -3.94 -2.87 -5.83
C LEU A 15 -3.30 -3.02 -4.42
N TYR A 16 -3.59 -4.10 -3.69
CA TYR A 16 -2.94 -4.57 -2.44
C TYR A 16 -3.22 -3.85 -1.10
N TYR A 17 -3.81 -2.65 -1.10
CA TYR A 17 -3.87 -1.85 0.15
C TYR A 17 -5.27 -1.37 0.55
N GLU A 18 -6.29 -1.69 -0.24
CA GLU A 18 -7.69 -1.38 0.08
C GLU A 18 -8.14 -2.08 1.37
N GLU A 19 -7.89 -3.39 1.49
CA GLU A 19 -8.23 -4.16 2.68
C GLU A 19 -7.52 -3.62 3.93
N LEU A 20 -6.24 -3.26 3.81
CA LEU A 20 -5.48 -2.65 4.90
C LEU A 20 -6.04 -1.28 5.31
N ASP A 21 -6.41 -0.43 4.36
CA ASP A 21 -7.01 0.88 4.63
C ASP A 21 -8.36 0.72 5.35
N ILE A 22 -9.23 -0.22 4.91
CA ILE A 22 -10.49 -0.56 5.59
C ILE A 22 -10.24 -1.03 7.02
N CYS A 23 -9.31 -1.97 7.23
CA CYS A 23 -8.96 -2.47 8.55
C CYS A 23 -8.44 -1.37 9.49
N LEU A 24 -7.60 -0.48 8.98
CA LEU A 24 -7.04 0.64 9.75
C LEU A 24 -8.11 1.67 10.11
N ARG A 25 -9.03 2.01 9.18
CA ARG A 25 -10.18 2.88 9.46
C ARG A 25 -11.14 2.25 10.47
N ALA A 26 -11.43 0.96 10.35
CA ALA A 26 -12.26 0.22 11.30
C ALA A 26 -11.64 0.24 12.71
N LYS A 27 -10.34 -0.01 12.81
CA LYS A 27 -9.59 0.07 14.07
C LYS A 27 -9.62 1.47 14.68
N ALA A 28 -9.46 2.52 13.87
CA ALA A 28 -9.56 3.92 14.34
C ALA A 28 -10.93 4.25 14.94
N LYS A 29 -11.98 3.54 14.51
CA LYS A 29 -13.35 3.65 15.03
C LYS A 29 -13.67 2.62 16.13
N ASN A 30 -12.64 2.02 16.75
CA ASN A 30 -12.75 1.02 17.82
C ASN A 30 -13.50 -0.28 17.44
N PHE A 31 -13.57 -0.61 16.15
CA PHE A 31 -14.04 -1.93 15.74
C PHE A 31 -12.96 -2.99 15.99
N LYS A 32 -13.39 -4.19 16.38
CA LYS A 32 -12.52 -5.38 16.53
C LYS A 32 -12.48 -6.15 15.22
N LEU A 33 -11.29 -6.44 14.74
CA LEU A 33 -11.08 -7.35 13.61
C LEU A 33 -11.07 -8.78 14.13
N GLY A 34 -11.89 -9.65 13.56
CA GLY A 34 -11.95 -11.07 13.87
C GLY A 34 -11.50 -11.91 12.67
N ILE A 35 -10.93 -13.08 12.95
CA ILE A 35 -10.61 -14.10 11.94
C ILE A 35 -11.40 -15.36 12.30
N CYS A 36 -12.11 -15.93 11.34
CA CYS A 36 -12.80 -17.21 11.52
C CYS A 36 -11.93 -18.33 10.96
N SER A 37 -11.12 -18.95 11.82
CA SER A 37 -10.18 -20.01 11.43
C SER A 37 -10.85 -21.31 10.98
N GLU A 38 -12.11 -21.52 11.36
CA GLU A 38 -12.90 -22.71 11.00
C GLU A 38 -13.59 -22.58 9.64
N SER A 39 -13.56 -21.39 9.04
CA SER A 39 -14.14 -21.15 7.71
C SER A 39 -13.15 -21.56 6.62
N LEU A 40 -13.53 -22.51 5.76
CA LEU A 40 -12.75 -22.91 4.60
C LEU A 40 -13.28 -22.20 3.34
N VAL A 41 -12.52 -21.23 2.84
CA VAL A 41 -12.83 -20.51 1.60
C VAL A 41 -11.85 -20.89 0.51
N TYR A 42 -12.34 -21.47 -0.58
CA TYR A 42 -11.51 -21.80 -1.74
C TYR A 42 -11.23 -20.54 -2.56
N HIS A 43 -9.97 -20.11 -2.57
CA HIS A 43 -9.49 -19.05 -3.44
C HIS A 43 -8.60 -19.65 -4.53
N LYS A 44 -9.04 -19.61 -5.79
CA LYS A 44 -8.21 -20.03 -6.92
C LYS A 44 -7.13 -18.97 -7.13
N ILE A 45 -5.90 -19.27 -6.70
CA ILE A 45 -4.75 -18.38 -6.90
C ILE A 45 -4.62 -18.11 -8.40
N GLY A 46 -4.71 -16.83 -8.78
CA GLY A 46 -4.67 -16.41 -10.17
C GLY A 46 -3.33 -16.74 -10.82
N ALA A 47 -3.38 -17.51 -11.91
CA ALA A 47 -2.25 -17.78 -12.82
C ALA A 47 -1.64 -16.52 -13.46
N SER A 48 -2.21 -15.34 -13.20
CA SER A 48 -1.83 -14.06 -13.80
C SER A 48 -0.55 -13.42 -13.23
N THR A 49 0.09 -14.04 -12.23
CA THR A 49 1.34 -13.53 -11.62
C THR A 49 2.55 -14.46 -11.85
N ASP A 50 2.39 -15.49 -12.68
CA ASP A 50 3.41 -16.54 -12.90
C ASP A 50 4.65 -16.04 -13.67
N GLY A 51 4.60 -14.82 -14.22
CA GLY A 51 5.73 -14.13 -14.89
C GLY A 51 6.47 -13.11 -14.02
N GLY A 52 6.17 -13.02 -12.72
CA GLY A 52 6.67 -11.98 -11.82
C GLY A 52 5.71 -10.79 -11.67
N LYS A 53 5.93 -9.97 -10.64
CA LYS A 53 5.10 -8.78 -10.39
C LYS A 53 5.12 -7.87 -11.62
N SER A 54 3.95 -7.62 -12.21
CA SER A 54 3.79 -6.63 -13.27
C SER A 54 4.38 -5.29 -12.85
N MET A 55 4.94 -4.54 -13.80
CA MET A 55 5.46 -3.20 -13.57
C MET A 55 4.47 -2.31 -12.79
N MET A 56 3.18 -2.41 -13.12
CA MET A 56 2.14 -1.61 -12.47
C MET A 56 1.89 -2.06 -11.04
N ALA A 57 1.91 -3.37 -10.77
CA ALA A 57 1.79 -3.93 -9.42
C ALA A 57 2.95 -3.48 -8.53
N ASP A 58 4.17 -3.44 -9.07
CA ASP A 58 5.38 -3.00 -8.36
C ASP A 58 5.32 -1.51 -7.99
N LEU A 59 4.91 -0.65 -8.94
CA LEU A 59 4.74 0.78 -8.71
C LEU A 59 3.63 1.07 -7.70
N CYS A 60 2.49 0.40 -7.86
CA CYS A 60 1.36 0.52 -6.95
C CYS A 60 1.75 0.10 -5.53
N SER A 61 2.47 -1.01 -5.38
CA SER A 61 2.95 -1.48 -4.07
C SER A 61 3.87 -0.46 -3.37
N ILE A 62 4.73 0.24 -4.10
CA ILE A 62 5.64 1.25 -3.53
C ILE A 62 4.86 2.51 -3.15
N LYS A 63 4.01 3.02 -4.06
CA LYS A 63 3.18 4.20 -3.82
C LYS A 63 2.28 3.98 -2.60
N ASN A 64 1.57 2.86 -2.55
CA ASN A 64 0.61 2.58 -1.49
C ASN A 64 1.28 2.46 -0.12
N ARG A 65 2.50 1.91 -0.06
CA ARG A 65 3.29 1.87 1.17
C ARG A 65 3.61 3.27 1.70
N LEU A 66 3.94 4.21 0.82
CA LEU A 66 4.16 5.61 1.19
C LEU A 66 2.86 6.28 1.67
N VAL A 67 1.76 6.12 0.93
CA VAL A 67 0.44 6.70 1.29
C VAL A 67 -0.05 6.19 2.65
N ILE A 68 -0.06 4.87 2.88
CA ILE A 68 -0.51 4.28 4.15
C ILE A 68 0.34 4.78 5.32
N THR A 69 1.66 4.81 5.12
CA THR A 69 2.58 5.24 6.17
C THR A 69 2.36 6.71 6.49
N GLU A 70 2.19 7.55 5.48
CA GLU A 70 1.89 8.96 5.69
C GLU A 70 0.56 9.17 6.43
N ARG A 71 -0.48 8.43 6.04
CA ARG A 71 -1.85 8.60 6.54
C ARG A 71 -2.03 8.09 7.98
N PHE A 72 -1.50 6.91 8.29
CA PHE A 72 -1.75 6.24 9.58
C PHE A 72 -0.54 6.19 10.51
N TYR A 73 0.68 6.33 9.97
CA TYR A 73 1.93 6.07 10.68
C TYR A 73 3.02 7.12 10.38
N PRO A 74 2.74 8.44 10.46
CA PRO A 74 3.66 9.48 10.01
C PRO A 74 5.02 9.45 10.72
N GLN A 75 5.07 8.95 11.97
CA GLN A 75 6.31 8.79 12.74
C GLN A 75 7.27 7.75 12.13
N TYR A 76 6.75 6.78 11.37
CA TYR A 76 7.54 5.73 10.73
C TYR A 76 7.84 6.04 9.25
N TYR A 77 7.52 7.24 8.78
CA TYR A 77 7.75 7.62 7.39
C TYR A 77 9.21 7.47 6.96
N TRP A 78 10.15 7.93 7.80
CA TRP A 78 11.59 7.82 7.52
C TRP A 78 12.09 6.37 7.48
N THR A 79 11.56 5.50 8.33
CA THR A 79 11.97 4.09 8.35
C THR A 79 11.47 3.35 7.11
N VAL A 80 10.24 3.66 6.66
CA VAL A 80 9.71 3.14 5.40
C VAL A 80 10.52 3.65 4.21
N TRP A 81 10.87 4.94 4.19
CA TRP A 81 11.71 5.52 3.15
C TRP A 81 13.08 4.83 3.07
N LEU A 82 13.73 4.61 4.21
CA LEU A 82 15.01 3.88 4.29
C LEU A 82 14.86 2.43 3.83
N SER A 83 13.77 1.75 4.19
CA SER A 83 13.50 0.39 3.71
C SER A 83 13.34 0.31 2.19
N LEU A 84 12.70 1.31 1.58
CA LEU A 84 12.53 1.39 0.13
C LEU A 84 13.87 1.69 -0.57
N PHE A 85 14.74 2.49 0.06
CA PHE A 85 16.10 2.70 -0.42
C PHE A 85 16.91 1.41 -0.43
N VAL A 86 16.84 0.60 0.63
CA VAL A 86 17.48 -0.73 0.68
C VAL A 86 16.92 -1.65 -0.41
N VAL A 87 15.60 -1.61 -0.67
CA VAL A 87 14.98 -2.37 -1.78
C VAL A 87 15.51 -1.89 -3.13
N ALA A 88 15.66 -0.59 -3.35
CA ALA A 88 16.23 -0.04 -4.57
C ALA A 88 17.69 -0.50 -4.77
N PHE A 89 18.49 -0.48 -3.70
CA PHE A 89 19.87 -0.96 -3.72
C PHE A 89 19.96 -2.47 -4.01
N ASN A 90 19.11 -3.27 -3.38
CA ASN A 90 19.04 -4.71 -3.64
C ASN A 90 18.61 -5.02 -5.09
N ARG A 91 17.73 -4.21 -5.67
CA ARG A 91 17.35 -4.32 -7.10
C ARG A 91 18.50 -3.94 -8.03
N ALA A 92 19.30 -2.93 -7.66
CA ALA A 92 20.52 -2.57 -8.37
C ALA A 92 21.52 -3.73 -8.40
N ARG A 93 21.74 -4.38 -7.25
CA ARG A 93 22.62 -5.56 -7.13
C ARG A 93 22.17 -6.74 -7.98
N ARG A 94 20.87 -6.87 -8.27
CA ARG A 94 20.30 -7.92 -9.13
C ARG A 94 20.35 -7.58 -10.63
N GLY A 95 20.90 -6.43 -11.01
CA GLY A 95 20.95 -5.96 -12.40
C GLY A 95 19.62 -5.41 -12.91
N GLU A 96 18.60 -5.27 -12.06
CA GLU A 96 17.27 -4.78 -12.45
C GLU A 96 17.19 -3.25 -12.45
N PHE A 97 18.10 -2.58 -13.17
CA PHE A 97 18.24 -1.12 -13.14
C PHE A 97 16.97 -0.36 -13.54
N ASN A 98 16.17 -0.91 -14.47
CA ASN A 98 14.90 -0.32 -14.87
C ASN A 98 13.90 -0.27 -13.72
N LYS A 99 13.84 -1.33 -12.90
CA LYS A 99 12.98 -1.39 -11.71
C LYS A 99 13.51 -0.49 -10.59
N MET A 100 14.83 -0.39 -10.43
CA MET A 100 15.47 0.53 -9.47
C MET A 100 15.14 1.99 -9.81
N LYS A 101 15.39 2.44 -11.05
CA LYS A 101 15.13 3.83 -11.48
C LYS A 101 13.67 4.23 -11.24
N ARG A 102 12.74 3.32 -11.51
CA ARG A 102 11.31 3.51 -11.26
C ARG A 102 10.97 3.59 -9.79
N CYS A 103 11.55 2.72 -8.96
CA CYS A 103 11.40 2.78 -7.49
C CYS A 103 11.82 4.16 -6.97
N LEU A 104 13.01 4.62 -7.36
CA LEU A 104 13.51 5.93 -6.98
C LEU A 104 12.63 7.06 -7.53
N ASN A 105 12.20 6.97 -8.79
CA ASN A 105 11.31 7.97 -9.38
C ASN A 105 10.01 8.12 -8.57
N VAL A 106 9.38 7.00 -8.16
CA VAL A 106 8.20 7.06 -7.30
C VAL A 106 8.54 7.66 -5.94
N MET A 107 9.66 7.26 -5.31
CA MET A 107 10.07 7.81 -4.01
C MET A 107 10.28 9.33 -4.04
N PHE A 108 10.86 9.87 -5.12
CA PHE A 108 11.15 11.31 -5.27
C PHE A 108 9.98 12.12 -5.82
N ASN A 109 9.19 11.56 -6.74
CA ASN A 109 7.99 12.21 -7.28
C ASN A 109 6.74 11.95 -6.44
N PHE A 110 6.86 11.24 -5.31
CA PHE A 110 5.75 11.05 -4.39
C PHE A 110 5.32 12.41 -3.83
N LYS A 111 4.26 12.97 -4.43
CA LYS A 111 3.68 14.20 -3.95
C LYS A 111 2.85 13.87 -2.72
N ARG A 112 3.31 14.42 -1.60
CA ARG A 112 2.67 14.27 -0.30
C ARG A 112 1.25 14.84 -0.35
N ASN A 113 0.24 13.97 -0.41
CA ASN A 113 -1.14 14.39 -0.31
C ASN A 113 -1.44 14.60 1.17
N LYS A 114 -1.46 15.87 1.60
CA LYS A 114 -2.00 16.26 2.91
C LYS A 114 -3.53 16.05 2.91
N GLY A 115 -3.96 14.79 2.82
CA GLY A 115 -5.35 14.40 3.02
C GLY A 115 -5.73 14.75 4.45
N SER A 116 -6.84 15.47 4.57
CA SER A 116 -7.45 15.96 5.81
C SER A 116 -7.32 14.96 6.95
N LYS A 117 -6.83 15.43 8.10
CA LYS A 117 -6.79 14.65 9.35
C LYS A 117 -8.16 13.98 9.53
N CYS A 118 -8.20 12.65 9.52
CA CYS A 118 -9.39 11.93 9.95
C CYS A 118 -9.52 12.22 11.45
N HIS A 119 -10.50 13.04 11.78
CA HIS A 119 -10.74 13.58 13.12
C HIS A 119 -11.60 12.64 13.95
#